data_AF-A0AAU8JF78-F1
#
_entry.id   AF-A0AAU8JF78-F1
#
_cell.length_a   1.000
_cell.length_b   1.000
_cell.length_c   1.000
_cell.angle_alpha   90.00
_cell.angle_beta   90.00
_cell.angle_gamma   90.00
#
_symmetry.space_group_name_H-M   'P 1'
#
loop_
_entity.id
_entity.type
_entity.pdbx_description
1 polymer ?
#
loop_
_entity_poly.entity_id
_entity_poly.type
_entity_poly.pdbx_seq_one_letter_code
_entity_poly.pdbx_strand_id
1 'polypeptide(L)'
;MILLTKPEEFNSLDPNKTWRVGVDFGTSFTHVYYQPDRGLAQPLTWDPLLLKVTNTDDNGRAAALYRYFSSPKEEDFPLATVLTTEGHRGNTIPIFDGRIYIPEDISNFDSTQEHIETELKWRTGDIPYKELFLKHLALVIAAEAAKNGVRKIEWTISYPTAFSNNYKRIYEATWANIINELGQKTGMTHHCLPKQKGRYYRSESIALAHYFESAEKQSLGYTTCIDLGGGTADISIWQKNSIIHQCSIKLGGRLLFSQFIKPKFLEEVIKYDPKNADKANDDQSEVKISDEEAKGEEKFSAKVDTALRRKSEQWLKDKRKTEPINTDGNKSITEFGEIIQGAAIGIAGLYYYLGIILKGLFEEKKIASLKITPVLIGGNGSRLLHWLDSGGKFTQNSDINKLLSRMLSAGAGIDDIQQETETRLSKQPKAEVACGLVADQQHTQLTGMNAEDENKVFAGEQCKVTGKANEIITVEANQRISFPKIVNKFEVSELTNLEAFLTAFDNSVEQLKMKEIIPPLGEYQRKKILPKIKRKVKIALEDIHGERDYISTGEPPFILGLKCLLCCLAGKD
;
A
#
# COMPACT_ATOMS: atom_id res chain seq x y z
N MET A 1 30.31 -34.01 19.87
CA MET A 1 30.78 -33.79 18.49
C MET A 1 29.60 -34.05 17.58
N ILE A 2 29.09 -33.03 16.86
CA ILE A 2 28.04 -33.20 15.86
C ILE A 2 28.76 -33.47 14.53
N LEU A 3 28.66 -34.69 14.02
CA LEU A 3 29.20 -35.05 12.70
C LEU A 3 28.16 -34.70 11.65
N LEU A 4 28.39 -33.62 10.91
CA LEU A 4 27.55 -33.25 9.77
C LEU A 4 28.09 -33.94 8.51
N THR A 5 27.19 -34.47 7.69
CA THR A 5 27.54 -34.93 6.35
C THR A 5 28.15 -33.77 5.56
N LYS A 6 29.21 -34.04 4.77
CA LYS A 6 29.75 -33.03 3.84
C LYS A 6 28.59 -32.56 2.96
N PRO A 7 28.34 -31.24 2.83
CA PRO A 7 27.32 -30.74 1.93
C PRO A 7 27.55 -31.28 0.52
N GLU A 8 26.48 -31.59 -0.20
CA GLU A 8 26.59 -31.95 -1.61
C GLU A 8 27.26 -30.80 -2.36
N GLU A 9 28.25 -31.12 -3.20
CA GLU A 9 28.85 -30.13 -4.06
C GLU A 9 27.79 -29.62 -5.02
N PHE A 10 27.65 -28.30 -5.04
CA PHE A 10 26.65 -27.63 -5.84
C PHE A 10 26.98 -27.86 -7.32
N ASN A 11 26.37 -28.87 -7.93
CA ASN A 11 26.50 -29.17 -9.34
C ASN A 11 25.38 -28.46 -10.11
N SER A 12 25.53 -27.16 -10.37
CA SER A 12 24.68 -26.53 -11.40
C SER A 12 25.13 -27.10 -12.74
N LEU A 13 24.26 -27.82 -13.43
CA LEU A 13 24.50 -28.27 -14.81
C LEU A 13 24.72 -27.07 -15.77
N ASP A 14 24.28 -25.88 -15.36
CA ASP A 14 24.48 -24.63 -16.10
C ASP A 14 25.16 -23.58 -15.19
N PRO A 15 26.42 -23.19 -15.46
CA PRO A 15 27.10 -22.14 -14.70
C PRO A 15 26.53 -20.74 -14.95
N ASN A 16 25.70 -20.56 -15.98
CA ASN A 16 25.11 -19.27 -16.38
C ASN A 16 23.65 -19.12 -15.96
N LYS A 17 23.06 -20.10 -15.26
CA LYS A 17 21.66 -20.04 -14.82
C LYS A 17 21.44 -18.77 -13.99
N THR A 18 20.66 -17.85 -14.55
CA THR A 18 20.39 -16.53 -13.95
C THR A 18 18.92 -16.40 -13.59
N TRP A 19 18.67 -15.75 -12.45
CA TRP A 19 17.36 -15.22 -12.10
C TRP A 19 17.37 -13.70 -12.18
N ARG A 20 16.36 -13.11 -12.82
CA ARG A 20 16.01 -11.72 -12.59
C ARG A 20 15.06 -11.64 -11.41
N VAL A 21 15.38 -10.87 -10.38
CA VAL A 21 14.57 -10.75 -9.16
C VAL A 21 14.03 -9.34 -9.04
N GLY A 22 12.71 -9.22 -8.83
CA GLY A 22 11.99 -7.98 -8.57
C GLY A 22 11.56 -7.92 -7.12
N VAL A 23 12.01 -6.89 -6.39
CA VAL A 23 11.66 -6.67 -4.99
C VAL A 23 10.78 -5.43 -4.87
N ASP A 24 9.57 -5.64 -4.35
CA ASP A 24 8.66 -4.59 -3.92
C ASP A 24 8.62 -4.51 -2.38
N PHE A 25 9.41 -3.59 -1.83
CA PHE A 25 9.45 -3.32 -0.39
C PHE A 25 8.31 -2.37 0.00
N GLY A 26 7.17 -2.91 0.43
CA GLY A 26 6.00 -2.11 0.81
C GLY A 26 5.91 -1.80 2.31
N THR A 27 5.05 -0.85 2.67
CA THR A 27 4.83 -0.44 4.07
C THR A 27 4.29 -1.57 4.95
N SER A 28 3.18 -2.21 4.56
CA SER A 28 2.59 -3.32 5.33
C SER A 28 3.12 -4.68 4.88
N PHE A 29 3.38 -4.83 3.58
CA PHE A 29 3.78 -6.11 2.99
C PHE A 29 4.88 -5.91 1.94
N THR A 30 5.80 -6.86 1.89
CA THR A 30 6.90 -6.94 0.92
C THR A 30 6.66 -8.11 -0.02
N HIS A 31 6.77 -7.90 -1.34
CA HIS A 31 6.62 -8.96 -2.33
C HIS A 31 7.90 -9.15 -3.14
N VAL A 32 8.20 -10.40 -3.47
CA VAL A 32 9.29 -10.76 -4.37
C VAL A 32 8.75 -11.60 -5.53
N TYR A 33 9.19 -11.28 -6.73
CA TYR A 33 9.04 -12.10 -7.93
C TYR A 33 10.42 -12.42 -8.50
N TYR A 34 10.53 -13.55 -9.17
CA TYR A 34 11.69 -13.85 -9.99
C TYR A 34 11.26 -14.32 -11.37
N GLN A 35 12.14 -14.12 -12.34
CA GLN A 35 12.02 -14.67 -13.69
C GLN A 35 13.31 -15.42 -14.02
N PRO A 36 13.26 -16.74 -14.23
CA PRO A 36 14.38 -17.48 -14.80
C PRO A 36 14.67 -17.03 -16.24
N ASP A 37 15.93 -17.11 -16.70
CA ASP A 37 16.32 -16.77 -18.08
C ASP A 37 15.41 -17.40 -19.15
N ARG A 38 14.92 -18.63 -18.89
CA ARG A 38 13.99 -19.37 -19.73
C ARG A 38 12.75 -19.73 -18.92
N GLY A 39 11.93 -18.75 -18.60
CA GLY A 39 10.71 -18.97 -17.82
C GLY A 39 9.80 -17.76 -17.77
N LEU A 40 8.59 -18.02 -17.26
CA LEU A 40 7.65 -16.97 -16.88
C LEU A 40 8.04 -16.40 -15.50
N ALA A 41 7.65 -15.16 -15.27
CA ALA A 41 7.76 -14.55 -13.95
C ALA A 41 6.88 -15.31 -12.94
N GLN A 42 7.42 -15.59 -11.76
CA GLN A 42 6.76 -16.32 -10.70
C GLN A 42 6.97 -15.60 -9.36
N PRO A 43 5.97 -15.65 -8.45
CA PRO A 43 6.20 -15.22 -7.08
C PRO A 43 7.26 -16.13 -6.44
N LEU A 44 8.10 -15.55 -5.59
CA LEU A 44 9.03 -16.34 -4.79
C LEU A 44 8.25 -17.07 -3.68
N THR A 45 8.61 -18.33 -3.43
CA THR A 45 8.27 -19.06 -2.21
C THR A 45 9.53 -19.17 -1.35
N TRP A 46 9.35 -19.19 -0.03
CA TRP A 46 10.44 -19.38 0.92
C TRP A 46 10.29 -20.73 1.59
N ASP A 47 11.14 -21.67 1.22
CA ASP A 47 11.20 -22.99 1.80
C ASP A 47 11.88 -22.97 3.18
N PRO A 48 11.51 -23.90 4.08
CA PRO A 48 12.21 -24.07 5.35
C PRO A 48 13.57 -24.72 5.10
N LEU A 49 14.58 -23.91 4.75
CA LEU A 49 15.97 -24.29 4.49
C LEU A 49 16.72 -24.68 5.78
N LEU A 50 16.12 -25.56 6.59
CA LEU A 50 16.54 -25.93 7.92
C LEU A 50 17.07 -27.37 7.96
N LEU A 51 18.29 -27.55 8.45
CA LEU A 51 18.86 -28.87 8.69
C LEU A 51 18.66 -29.30 10.15
N LYS A 52 17.95 -30.40 10.40
CA LYS A 52 17.80 -30.98 11.76
C LYS A 52 19.09 -31.71 12.13
N VAL A 53 19.88 -31.15 13.05
CA VAL A 53 21.17 -31.71 13.48
C VAL A 53 21.14 -32.40 14.85
N THR A 54 20.03 -32.28 15.58
CA THR A 54 19.79 -32.93 16.88
C THR A 54 18.40 -33.55 16.94
N ASN A 55 18.24 -34.62 17.72
CA ASN A 55 16.92 -35.19 18.01
C ASN A 55 16.28 -34.40 19.15
N THR A 56 15.22 -33.66 18.84
CA THR A 56 14.43 -32.82 19.76
C THR A 56 12.96 -33.05 19.46
N ASP A 57 12.10 -32.82 20.44
CA ASP A 57 10.66 -32.83 20.26
C ASP A 57 10.25 -31.77 19.22
N ASP A 58 9.26 -32.10 18.38
CA ASP A 58 8.93 -31.24 17.24
C ASP A 58 8.16 -29.98 17.65
N ASN A 59 7.43 -29.99 18.77
CA ASN A 59 6.67 -28.83 19.26
C ASN A 59 7.60 -27.74 19.83
N GLY A 60 8.50 -28.08 20.74
CA GLY A 60 9.48 -27.16 21.30
C GLY A 60 10.43 -26.63 20.22
N ARG A 61 10.77 -27.48 19.23
CA ARG A 61 11.54 -27.07 18.06
C ARG A 61 10.80 -26.05 17.21
N ALA A 62 9.54 -26.28 16.88
CA ALA A 62 8.75 -25.36 16.06
C ALA A 62 8.65 -23.98 16.73
N ALA A 63 8.30 -23.95 18.02
CA ALA A 63 8.22 -22.71 18.79
C ALA A 63 9.56 -21.94 18.79
N ALA A 64 10.69 -22.64 19.01
CA ALA A 64 12.01 -22.03 18.97
C ALA A 64 12.40 -21.52 17.57
N LEU A 65 11.99 -22.20 16.50
CA LEU A 65 12.26 -21.80 15.13
C LEU A 65 11.51 -20.51 14.76
N TYR A 66 10.21 -20.43 15.04
CA TYR A 66 9.45 -19.19 14.87
C TYR A 66 10.02 -18.05 15.72
N ARG A 67 10.44 -18.35 16.95
CA ARG A 67 10.91 -17.33 17.90
C ARG A 67 12.33 -16.83 17.69
N TYR A 68 13.25 -17.61 17.12
CA TYR A 68 14.67 -17.21 17.03
C TYR A 68 15.30 -17.40 15.65
N PHE A 69 14.63 -18.07 14.72
CA PHE A 69 15.17 -18.40 13.40
C PHE A 69 14.14 -18.13 12.30
N SER A 70 13.83 -19.14 11.49
CA SER A 70 12.97 -19.09 10.30
C SER A 70 11.72 -19.92 10.53
N SER A 71 10.68 -19.68 9.73
CA SER A 71 9.52 -20.56 9.69
C SER A 71 9.96 -22.02 9.42
N PRO A 72 9.41 -23.00 10.16
CA PRO A 72 9.57 -24.42 9.90
C PRO A 72 8.74 -24.91 8.71
N LYS A 73 7.95 -24.03 8.08
CA LYS A 73 7.07 -24.33 6.94
C LYS A 73 7.44 -23.46 5.76
N GLU A 74 6.96 -23.85 4.58
CA GLU A 74 7.04 -23.02 3.38
C GLU A 74 6.17 -21.77 3.58
N GLU A 75 6.69 -20.62 3.15
CA GLU A 75 6.02 -19.32 3.25
C GLU A 75 5.87 -18.69 1.87
N ASP A 76 4.66 -18.22 1.57
CA ASP A 76 4.36 -17.55 0.31
C ASP A 76 4.52 -16.04 0.43
N PHE A 77 5.17 -15.43 -0.56
CA PHE A 77 5.14 -13.98 -0.71
C PHE A 77 3.74 -13.50 -1.19
N PRO A 78 3.30 -12.30 -0.77
CA PRO A 78 4.06 -11.31 -0.01
C PRO A 78 4.24 -11.68 1.48
N LEU A 79 5.24 -11.15 2.17
CA LEU A 79 5.41 -11.30 3.62
C LEU A 79 5.09 -9.98 4.33
N ALA A 80 4.71 -10.04 5.61
CA ALA A 80 4.52 -8.83 6.40
C ALA A 80 5.85 -8.07 6.50
N THR A 81 5.83 -6.74 6.32
CA THR A 81 7.01 -5.89 6.49
C THR A 81 7.24 -5.60 7.97
N VAL A 82 7.59 -6.66 8.71
CA VAL A 82 7.82 -6.63 10.15
C VAL A 82 9.16 -7.29 10.43
N LEU A 83 9.99 -6.62 11.23
CA LEU A 83 11.25 -7.14 11.70
C LEU A 83 11.09 -7.57 13.16
N THR A 84 11.67 -8.71 13.51
CA THR A 84 11.94 -9.05 14.91
C THR A 84 13.44 -8.94 15.19
N THR A 85 13.78 -8.26 16.28
CA THR A 85 15.13 -8.15 16.86
C THR A 85 15.26 -9.03 18.11
N GLU A 86 14.34 -9.98 18.31
CA GLU A 86 14.40 -10.87 19.45
C GLU A 86 15.66 -11.73 19.39
N GLY A 87 16.46 -11.66 20.45
CA GLY A 87 17.77 -12.31 20.53
C GLY A 87 18.93 -11.47 19.96
N HIS A 88 18.71 -10.19 19.64
CA HIS A 88 19.76 -9.29 19.14
C HIS A 88 20.95 -9.21 20.10
N ARG A 89 22.14 -9.07 19.52
CA ARG A 89 23.43 -9.06 20.24
C ARG A 89 24.17 -7.72 20.09
N GLY A 90 23.48 -6.69 19.63
CA GLY A 90 24.03 -5.35 19.38
C GLY A 90 24.84 -5.23 18.08
N ASN A 91 24.75 -6.19 17.17
CA ASN A 91 25.36 -6.11 15.84
C ASN A 91 24.27 -5.93 14.75
N THR A 92 24.67 -5.98 13.48
CA THR A 92 23.77 -5.91 12.33
C THR A 92 23.82 -7.18 11.47
N ILE A 93 23.97 -8.34 12.11
CA ILE A 93 24.09 -9.63 11.42
C ILE A 93 22.68 -10.17 11.10
N PRO A 94 22.34 -10.40 9.82
CA PRO A 94 21.06 -10.99 9.45
C PRO A 94 20.82 -12.34 10.14
N ILE A 95 19.56 -12.70 10.38
CA ILE A 95 19.12 -13.88 11.14
C ILE A 95 19.27 -13.68 12.67
N PHE A 96 20.44 -13.26 13.15
CA PHE A 96 20.70 -13.18 14.60
C PHE A 96 20.27 -11.87 15.23
N ASP A 97 20.61 -10.73 14.62
CA ASP A 97 20.28 -9.40 15.15
C ASP A 97 18.97 -8.84 14.59
N GLY A 98 18.51 -9.41 13.47
CA GLY A 98 17.26 -9.01 12.86
C GLY A 98 16.85 -9.97 11.75
N ARG A 99 15.56 -10.27 11.71
CA ARG A 99 14.95 -11.13 10.69
C ARG A 99 13.49 -10.79 10.47
N ILE A 100 12.99 -11.20 9.30
CA ILE A 100 11.58 -11.05 8.95
C ILE A 100 10.76 -11.83 9.99
N TYR A 101 9.83 -11.15 10.64
CA TYR A 101 8.95 -11.77 11.63
C TYR A 101 7.85 -12.58 10.93
N ILE A 102 7.79 -13.87 11.24
CA ILE A 102 6.73 -14.77 10.78
C ILE A 102 6.10 -15.38 12.03
N PRO A 103 4.86 -15.01 12.38
CA PRO A 103 4.18 -15.60 13.52
C PRO A 103 3.68 -17.01 13.18
N GLU A 104 3.79 -17.93 14.15
CA GLU A 104 3.19 -19.27 14.06
C GLU A 104 1.67 -19.21 13.84
N ASP A 105 0.99 -18.36 14.62
CA ASP A 105 -0.42 -18.02 14.50
C ASP A 105 -0.58 -16.50 14.60
N ILE A 106 -1.54 -15.93 13.87
CA ILE A 106 -1.88 -14.51 13.99
C ILE A 106 -2.33 -14.13 15.40
N SER A 107 -2.91 -15.06 16.17
CA SER A 107 -3.24 -14.85 17.58
C SER A 107 -2.01 -14.53 18.43
N ASN A 108 -0.84 -15.08 18.04
CA ASN A 108 0.43 -14.92 18.75
C ASN A 108 1.19 -13.66 18.31
N PHE A 109 0.67 -12.93 17.31
CA PHE A 109 1.25 -11.65 16.93
C PHE A 109 0.86 -10.58 17.93
N ASP A 110 1.76 -10.32 18.86
CA ASP A 110 1.75 -9.14 19.71
C ASP A 110 2.68 -8.08 19.12
N SER A 111 2.08 -7.08 18.50
CA SER A 111 2.83 -5.98 17.89
C SER A 111 3.39 -4.99 18.91
N THR A 112 2.99 -5.05 20.19
CA THR A 112 3.49 -4.14 21.25
C THR A 112 4.87 -4.46 21.75
N GLN A 113 5.31 -5.71 21.59
CA GLN A 113 6.63 -6.18 22.00
C GLN A 113 7.75 -5.23 21.50
N GLU A 114 8.71 -4.94 22.38
CA GLU A 114 9.82 -3.99 22.11
C GLU A 114 10.70 -4.46 20.94
N HIS A 115 10.85 -5.79 20.79
CA HIS A 115 11.65 -6.38 19.72
C HIS A 115 10.92 -6.47 18.38
N ILE A 116 9.67 -6.00 18.29
CA ILE A 116 8.87 -6.01 17.05
C ILE A 116 8.88 -4.60 16.44
N GLU A 117 9.51 -4.50 15.29
CA GLU A 117 9.67 -3.25 14.55
C GLU A 117 8.81 -3.25 13.29
N THR A 118 7.99 -2.21 13.14
CA THR A 118 7.07 -1.97 12.02
C THR A 118 7.42 -0.67 11.30
N GLU A 119 6.72 -0.30 10.23
CA GLU A 119 6.91 0.98 9.50
C GLU A 119 8.34 1.21 8.96
N LEU A 120 9.06 0.11 8.70
CA LEU A 120 10.47 0.09 8.30
C LEU A 120 10.78 0.93 7.05
N LYS A 121 9.78 1.18 6.19
CA LYS A 121 9.94 1.91 4.93
C LYS A 121 10.11 3.43 5.12
N TRP A 122 9.40 4.01 6.07
CA TRP A 122 9.25 5.47 6.23
C TRP A 122 9.94 6.05 7.46
N ARG A 123 10.25 5.24 8.48
CA ARG A 123 10.81 5.72 9.75
C ARG A 123 12.22 6.28 9.54
N THR A 124 12.38 7.59 9.77
CA THR A 124 13.66 8.30 9.71
C THR A 124 14.38 8.13 11.05
N GLY A 125 15.60 7.57 11.04
CA GLY A 125 16.39 7.30 12.25
C GLY A 125 16.68 5.81 12.46
N ASP A 126 15.79 4.94 11.99
CA ASP A 126 15.88 3.47 12.15
C ASP A 126 16.56 2.79 10.95
N ILE A 127 17.58 3.46 10.38
CA ILE A 127 18.36 2.93 9.26
C ILE A 127 18.84 1.49 9.54
N PRO A 128 19.33 1.15 10.76
CA PRO A 128 19.77 -0.21 11.05
C PRO A 128 18.68 -1.28 10.90
N TYR A 129 17.44 -1.02 11.32
CA TYR A 129 16.34 -1.99 11.25
C TYR A 129 15.87 -2.25 9.83
N LYS A 130 15.72 -1.17 9.04
CA LYS A 130 15.42 -1.29 7.61
C LYS A 130 16.51 -2.10 6.89
N GLU A 131 17.77 -1.80 7.16
CA GLU A 131 18.89 -2.51 6.55
C GLU A 131 18.91 -3.99 6.96
N LEU A 132 18.69 -4.30 8.25
CA LEU A 132 18.56 -5.67 8.75
C LEU A 132 17.45 -6.46 8.05
N PHE A 133 16.27 -5.87 7.90
CA PHE A 133 15.15 -6.49 7.20
C PHE A 133 15.51 -6.81 5.74
N LEU A 134 16.06 -5.84 5.02
CA LEU A 134 16.42 -5.99 3.61
C LEU A 134 17.58 -6.98 3.41
N LYS A 135 18.57 -6.99 4.31
CA LYS A 135 19.65 -7.99 4.28
C LYS A 135 19.12 -9.40 4.49
N HIS A 136 18.24 -9.59 5.48
CA HIS A 136 17.63 -10.89 5.72
C HIS A 136 16.78 -11.34 4.54
N LEU A 137 15.96 -10.46 3.98
CA LEU A 137 15.17 -10.73 2.76
C LEU A 137 16.08 -11.16 1.60
N ALA A 138 17.12 -10.40 1.32
CA ALA A 138 17.99 -10.66 0.19
C ALA A 138 18.81 -11.96 0.38
N LEU A 139 19.13 -12.33 1.63
CA LEU A 139 19.73 -13.61 1.97
C LEU A 139 18.77 -14.78 1.73
N VAL A 140 17.49 -14.65 2.11
CA VAL A 140 16.45 -15.66 1.81
C VAL A 140 16.33 -15.88 0.30
N ILE A 141 16.23 -14.80 -0.48
CA ILE A 141 16.16 -14.86 -1.95
C ILE A 141 17.39 -15.58 -2.52
N ALA A 142 18.59 -15.23 -2.04
CA ALA A 142 19.84 -15.86 -2.49
C ALA A 142 19.87 -17.35 -2.16
N ALA A 143 19.40 -17.74 -0.97
CA ALA A 143 19.33 -19.13 -0.54
C ALA A 143 18.34 -19.95 -1.39
N GLU A 144 17.19 -19.38 -1.75
CA GLU A 144 16.23 -20.04 -2.67
C GLU A 144 16.77 -20.19 -4.08
N ALA A 145 17.44 -19.15 -4.60
CA ALA A 145 18.11 -19.20 -5.89
C ALA A 145 19.20 -20.29 -5.88
N ALA A 146 20.01 -20.33 -4.82
CA ALA A 146 21.02 -21.36 -4.60
C ALA A 146 20.41 -22.76 -4.59
N LYS A 147 19.34 -23.00 -3.81
CA LYS A 147 18.61 -24.28 -3.80
C LYS A 147 18.16 -24.70 -5.21
N ASN A 148 17.77 -23.72 -6.04
CA ASN A 148 17.33 -23.93 -7.41
C ASN A 148 18.48 -24.01 -8.45
N GLY A 149 19.73 -24.13 -8.01
CA GLY A 149 20.88 -24.28 -8.91
C GLY A 149 21.30 -22.99 -9.62
N VAL A 150 20.81 -21.83 -9.19
CA VAL A 150 21.10 -20.53 -9.79
C VAL A 150 22.47 -20.05 -9.34
N ARG A 151 23.22 -19.44 -10.27
CA ARG A 151 24.56 -18.87 -9.99
C ARG A 151 24.57 -17.36 -9.98
N LYS A 152 23.63 -16.75 -10.67
CA LYS A 152 23.58 -15.31 -10.87
C LYS A 152 22.20 -14.75 -10.58
N ILE A 153 22.17 -13.62 -9.87
CA ILE A 153 20.95 -12.84 -9.63
C ILE A 153 21.11 -11.44 -10.22
N GLU A 154 20.18 -11.05 -11.09
CA GLU A 154 20.01 -9.69 -11.61
C GLU A 154 18.87 -9.00 -10.84
N TRP A 155 19.21 -8.02 -10.02
CA TRP A 155 18.26 -7.35 -9.11
C TRP A 155 17.54 -6.18 -9.78
N THR A 156 16.25 -6.07 -9.51
CA THR A 156 15.37 -4.95 -9.86
C THR A 156 14.55 -4.55 -8.64
N ILE A 157 14.52 -3.26 -8.32
CA ILE A 157 14.03 -2.71 -7.05
C ILE A 157 13.05 -1.57 -7.37
N SER A 158 11.90 -1.57 -6.69
CA SER A 158 10.94 -0.47 -6.76
C SER A 158 11.21 0.61 -5.70
N TYR A 159 10.69 1.81 -5.92
CA TYR A 159 10.61 2.87 -4.91
C TYR A 159 9.29 3.67 -5.04
N PRO A 160 8.72 4.18 -3.94
CA PRO A 160 7.57 5.10 -3.99
C PRO A 160 7.94 6.39 -4.68
N THR A 161 6.99 6.94 -5.43
CA THR A 161 7.21 8.25 -6.06
C THR A 161 7.40 9.34 -5.00
N ALA A 162 6.69 9.28 -3.86
CA ALA A 162 6.80 10.22 -2.74
C ALA A 162 8.18 10.34 -2.08
N PHE A 163 9.14 9.45 -2.37
CA PHE A 163 10.50 9.60 -1.84
C PHE A 163 11.14 10.90 -2.36
N SER A 164 11.74 11.67 -1.44
CA SER A 164 12.58 12.81 -1.84
C SER A 164 13.78 12.34 -2.65
N ASN A 165 14.36 13.21 -3.47
CA ASN A 165 15.54 12.86 -4.27
C ASN A 165 16.71 12.37 -3.40
N ASN A 166 16.89 12.95 -2.22
CA ASN A 166 17.90 12.49 -1.26
C ASN A 166 17.58 11.08 -0.75
N TYR A 167 16.33 10.84 -0.35
CA TYR A 167 15.92 9.52 0.15
C TYR A 167 16.00 8.45 -0.95
N LYS A 168 15.62 8.77 -2.19
CA LYS A 168 15.81 7.88 -3.36
C LYS A 168 17.26 7.46 -3.52
N ARG A 169 18.23 8.39 -3.41
CA ARG A 169 19.67 8.10 -3.54
C ARG A 169 20.19 7.23 -2.39
N ILE A 170 19.80 7.54 -1.15
CA ILE A 170 20.20 6.76 0.03
C ILE A 170 19.65 5.34 -0.07
N TYR A 171 18.40 5.18 -0.48
CA TYR A 171 17.76 3.88 -0.63
C TYR A 171 18.40 3.06 -1.76
N GLU A 172 18.70 3.70 -2.89
CA GLU A 172 19.44 3.08 -4.00
C GLU A 172 20.84 2.59 -3.57
N ALA A 173 21.59 3.44 -2.85
CA ALA A 173 22.91 3.09 -2.32
C ALA A 173 22.84 1.94 -1.29
N THR A 174 21.79 1.91 -0.45
CA THR A 174 21.56 0.83 0.51
C THR A 174 21.44 -0.51 -0.20
N TRP A 175 20.63 -0.59 -1.26
CA TRP A 175 20.49 -1.82 -2.05
C TRP A 175 21.78 -2.21 -2.77
N ALA A 176 22.50 -1.26 -3.35
CA ALA A 176 23.79 -1.54 -3.99
C ALA A 176 24.80 -2.15 -3.00
N ASN A 177 24.83 -1.65 -1.76
CA ASN A 177 25.68 -2.18 -0.70
C ASN A 177 25.28 -3.61 -0.31
N ILE A 178 23.98 -3.88 -0.13
CA ILE A 178 23.47 -5.23 0.19
C ILE A 178 23.83 -6.22 -0.91
N ILE A 179 23.63 -5.85 -2.19
CA ILE A 179 23.95 -6.69 -3.36
C ILE A 179 25.45 -7.03 -3.38
N ASN A 180 26.32 -6.06 -3.11
CA ASN A 180 27.76 -6.27 -3.03
C ASN A 180 28.16 -7.18 -1.86
N GLU A 181 27.58 -6.97 -0.68
CA GLU A 181 27.83 -7.79 0.52
C GLU A 181 27.43 -9.26 0.28
N LEU A 182 26.30 -9.50 -0.40
CA LEU A 182 25.86 -10.85 -0.77
C LEU A 182 26.85 -11.55 -1.71
N GLY A 183 27.39 -10.85 -2.70
CA GLY A 183 28.40 -11.40 -3.61
C GLY A 183 29.67 -11.86 -2.88
N GLN A 184 30.06 -11.16 -1.82
CA GLN A 184 31.24 -11.53 -1.02
C GLN A 184 30.98 -12.73 -0.10
N LYS A 185 29.74 -12.98 0.30
CA LYS A 185 29.38 -13.98 1.32
C LYS A 185 28.80 -15.29 0.79
N THR A 186 28.13 -15.27 -0.36
CA THR A 186 27.31 -16.40 -0.82
C THR A 186 28.00 -17.28 -1.88
N GLY A 187 29.09 -16.80 -2.49
CA GLY A 187 29.71 -17.45 -3.65
C GLY A 187 28.87 -17.37 -4.94
N MET A 188 27.72 -16.70 -4.90
CA MET A 188 26.91 -16.38 -6.08
C MET A 188 27.28 -15.02 -6.66
N THR A 189 27.01 -14.83 -7.95
CA THR A 189 27.18 -13.55 -8.61
C THR A 189 25.92 -12.70 -8.44
N HIS A 190 26.03 -11.52 -7.87
CA HIS A 190 24.90 -10.60 -7.70
C HIS A 190 25.18 -9.27 -8.39
N HIS A 191 24.25 -8.81 -9.23
CA HIS A 191 24.36 -7.51 -9.91
C HIS A 191 23.02 -6.80 -9.99
N CYS A 192 23.06 -5.47 -9.97
CA CYS A 192 21.93 -4.68 -10.45
C CYS A 192 21.63 -5.02 -11.91
N LEU A 193 20.35 -4.96 -12.34
CA LEU A 193 19.97 -5.20 -13.73
C LEU A 193 20.82 -4.34 -14.69
N PRO A 194 21.48 -4.95 -15.69
CA PRO A 194 22.30 -4.21 -16.65
C PRO A 194 21.49 -3.16 -17.42
N LYS A 195 22.08 -1.99 -17.65
CA LYS A 195 21.43 -0.87 -18.38
C LYS A 195 20.91 -1.27 -19.75
N GLN A 196 21.56 -2.21 -20.44
CA GLN A 196 21.12 -2.70 -21.74
C GLN A 196 19.83 -3.51 -21.65
N LYS A 197 19.56 -4.14 -20.50
CA LYS A 197 18.37 -4.95 -20.23
C LYS A 197 17.23 -4.15 -19.60
N GLY A 198 17.50 -2.94 -19.11
CA GLY A 198 16.50 -2.09 -18.45
C GLY A 198 17.09 -1.23 -17.36
N ARG A 199 16.23 -0.77 -16.45
CA ARG A 199 16.60 -0.01 -15.26
C ARG A 199 16.40 -0.88 -14.03
N TYR A 200 17.46 -1.06 -13.25
CA TYR A 200 17.38 -1.82 -12.01
C TYR A 200 16.57 -1.09 -10.92
N TYR A 201 16.46 0.24 -10.98
CA TYR A 201 15.78 1.06 -9.99
C TYR A 201 14.67 1.86 -10.66
N ARG A 202 13.40 1.57 -10.32
CA ARG A 202 12.21 2.12 -11.00
C ARG A 202 11.14 2.51 -9.99
N SER A 203 10.29 3.48 -10.32
CA SER A 203 9.16 3.82 -9.46
C SER A 203 8.12 2.69 -9.44
N GLU A 204 7.42 2.57 -8.30
CA GLU A 204 6.30 1.64 -8.13
C GLU A 204 5.23 1.85 -9.21
N SER A 205 4.92 3.10 -9.56
CA SER A 205 3.95 3.43 -10.61
C SER A 205 4.31 2.90 -12.00
N ILE A 206 5.60 2.98 -12.37
CA ILE A 206 6.07 2.45 -13.66
C ILE A 206 6.02 0.91 -13.64
N ALA A 207 6.41 0.28 -12.54
CA ALA A 207 6.37 -1.17 -12.40
C ALA A 207 4.93 -1.70 -12.42
N LEU A 208 4.01 -1.07 -11.69
CA LEU A 208 2.57 -1.37 -11.70
C LEU A 208 1.99 -1.30 -13.13
N ALA A 209 2.25 -0.21 -13.84
CA ALA A 209 1.76 -0.03 -15.21
C ALA A 209 2.35 -1.11 -16.14
N HIS A 210 3.62 -1.45 -15.97
CA HIS A 210 4.27 -2.50 -16.75
C HIS A 210 3.65 -3.88 -16.51
N TYR A 211 3.21 -4.17 -15.27
CA TYR A 211 2.43 -5.38 -14.99
C TYR A 211 1.10 -5.40 -15.74
N PHE A 212 0.33 -4.30 -15.68
CA PHE A 212 -0.96 -4.24 -16.39
C PHE A 212 -0.80 -4.37 -17.90
N GLU A 213 0.21 -3.73 -18.50
CA GLU A 213 0.54 -3.87 -19.92
C GLU A 213 0.96 -5.31 -20.27
N SER A 214 1.94 -5.86 -19.54
CA SER A 214 2.62 -7.08 -19.93
C SER A 214 1.90 -8.36 -19.48
N ALA A 215 1.46 -8.43 -18.24
CA ALA A 215 0.83 -9.61 -17.64
C ALA A 215 -0.69 -9.63 -17.88
N GLU A 216 -1.36 -8.49 -17.69
CA GLU A 216 -2.81 -8.40 -17.85
C GLU A 216 -3.28 -7.90 -19.23
N LYS A 217 -2.36 -7.53 -20.13
CA LYS A 217 -2.63 -7.09 -21.50
C LYS A 217 -3.59 -5.88 -21.59
N GLN A 218 -3.47 -4.96 -20.64
CA GLN A 218 -4.27 -3.74 -20.58
C GLN A 218 -3.65 -2.61 -21.41
N SER A 219 -4.49 -1.72 -21.94
CA SER A 219 -4.04 -0.53 -22.67
C SER A 219 -3.78 0.64 -21.72
N LEU A 220 -2.66 1.34 -21.95
CA LEU A 220 -2.27 2.57 -21.25
C LEU A 220 -2.35 3.81 -22.16
N GLY A 221 -3.29 3.78 -23.12
CA GLY A 221 -3.52 4.86 -24.08
C GLY A 221 -4.11 6.12 -23.48
N TYR A 222 -4.99 5.99 -22.48
CA TYR A 222 -5.55 7.07 -21.66
C TYR A 222 -6.16 6.50 -20.37
N THR A 223 -5.33 6.28 -19.36
CA THR A 223 -5.65 5.42 -18.21
C THR A 223 -5.05 5.96 -16.93
N THR A 224 -5.74 5.81 -15.80
CA THR A 224 -5.17 6.07 -14.47
C THR A 224 -4.79 4.74 -13.82
N CYS A 225 -3.56 4.63 -13.32
CA CYS A 225 -3.10 3.51 -12.51
C CYS A 225 -2.93 3.95 -11.05
N ILE A 226 -3.41 3.14 -10.11
CA ILE A 226 -3.30 3.39 -8.67
C ILE A 226 -2.70 2.15 -8.00
N ASP A 227 -1.56 2.29 -7.34
CA ASP A 227 -1.09 1.29 -6.37
C ASP A 227 -1.60 1.68 -4.98
N LEU A 228 -2.59 0.93 -4.47
CA LEU A 228 -3.16 1.21 -3.16
C LEU A 228 -2.51 0.34 -2.08
N GLY A 229 -1.53 0.92 -1.39
CA GLY A 229 -0.83 0.31 -0.28
C GLY A 229 -1.53 0.49 1.08
N GLY A 230 -0.84 0.08 2.16
CA GLY A 230 -1.34 0.28 3.52
C GLY A 230 -1.24 1.73 4.00
N GLY A 231 -0.16 2.45 3.66
CA GLY A 231 0.09 3.83 4.10
C GLY A 231 -0.15 4.90 3.02
N THR A 232 0.04 4.56 1.75
CA THR A 232 0.00 5.51 0.62
C THR A 232 -0.80 4.96 -0.55
N ALA A 233 -1.20 5.88 -1.44
CA ALA A 233 -1.68 5.56 -2.78
C ALA A 233 -0.75 6.22 -3.81
N ASP A 234 -0.09 5.41 -4.63
CA ASP A 234 0.77 5.89 -5.73
C ASP A 234 -0.05 5.95 -7.02
N ILE A 235 -0.27 7.16 -7.54
CA ILE A 235 -1.14 7.47 -8.66
C ILE A 235 -0.27 7.81 -9.88
N SER A 236 -0.62 7.27 -11.04
CA SER A 236 -0.07 7.69 -12.33
C SER A 236 -1.14 7.78 -13.41
N ILE A 237 -1.09 8.85 -14.20
CA ILE A 237 -2.00 9.06 -15.32
C ILE A 237 -1.19 8.95 -16.60
N TRP A 238 -1.66 8.09 -17.50
CA TRP A 238 -0.98 7.69 -18.72
C TRP A 238 -1.71 8.21 -19.94
N GLN A 239 -0.95 8.66 -20.92
CA GLN A 239 -1.44 8.94 -22.26
C GLN A 239 -0.42 8.47 -23.28
N LYS A 240 -0.87 7.68 -24.27
CA LYS A 240 -0.01 7.10 -25.32
C LYS A 240 1.24 6.39 -24.74
N ASN A 241 1.08 5.62 -23.66
CA ASN A 241 2.17 4.91 -22.97
C ASN A 241 3.22 5.82 -22.31
N SER A 242 2.93 7.10 -22.14
CA SER A 242 3.76 8.05 -21.37
C SER A 242 3.02 8.54 -20.13
N ILE A 243 3.74 8.67 -19.01
CA ILE A 243 3.20 9.30 -17.80
C ILE A 243 3.07 10.80 -18.03
N ILE A 244 1.85 11.33 -17.90
CA ILE A 244 1.55 12.76 -17.95
C ILE A 244 1.35 13.40 -16.56
N HIS A 245 1.15 12.56 -15.54
CA HIS A 245 1.13 12.94 -14.13
C HIS A 245 1.47 11.73 -13.26
N GLN A 246 2.25 11.93 -12.20
CA GLN A 246 2.42 10.95 -11.13
C GLN A 246 2.56 11.66 -9.78
N CYS A 247 1.97 11.08 -8.74
CA CYS A 247 2.15 11.50 -7.37
C CYS A 247 1.87 10.33 -6.41
N SER A 248 2.34 10.46 -5.18
CA SER A 248 1.97 9.56 -4.09
C SER A 248 1.41 10.40 -2.95
N ILE A 249 0.25 9.98 -2.45
CA ILE A 249 -0.48 10.67 -1.39
C ILE A 249 -0.57 9.76 -0.17
N LYS A 250 -0.55 10.33 1.05
CA LYS A 250 -0.61 9.57 2.31
C LYS A 250 -2.04 9.19 2.65
N LEU A 251 -2.69 8.49 1.73
CA LEU A 251 -4.05 7.97 1.82
C LEU A 251 -4.06 6.49 1.39
N GLY A 252 -3.62 5.61 2.29
CA GLY A 252 -3.62 4.15 2.08
C GLY A 252 -4.69 3.42 2.88
N GLY A 253 -4.66 2.08 2.83
CA GLY A 253 -5.60 1.17 3.51
C GLY A 253 -5.79 1.42 5.01
N ARG A 254 -4.76 1.92 5.72
CA ARG A 254 -4.87 2.30 7.14
C ARG A 254 -5.93 3.38 7.36
N LEU A 255 -5.90 4.43 6.55
CA LEU A 255 -6.86 5.54 6.65
C LEU A 255 -8.17 5.23 5.90
N LEU A 256 -8.11 4.44 4.84
CA LEU A 256 -9.30 4.09 4.09
C LEU A 256 -10.13 2.99 4.76
N PHE A 257 -9.55 2.20 5.67
CA PHE A 257 -10.23 1.05 6.25
C PHE A 257 -9.80 0.73 7.68
N SER A 258 -8.51 0.42 7.92
CA SER A 258 -8.06 -0.19 9.18
C SER A 258 -8.36 0.67 10.41
N GLN A 259 -8.38 2.00 10.27
CA GLN A 259 -8.70 2.92 11.37
C GLN A 259 -10.15 2.85 11.87
N PHE A 260 -11.08 2.31 11.06
CA PHE A 260 -12.47 2.13 11.46
C PHE A 260 -12.70 0.80 12.18
N ILE A 261 -11.72 -0.10 12.17
CA ILE A 261 -11.79 -1.40 12.83
C ILE A 261 -11.59 -1.22 14.33
N LYS A 262 -12.59 -1.59 15.12
CA LYS A 262 -12.48 -1.62 16.58
C LYS A 262 -11.94 -2.98 17.06
N PRO A 263 -11.33 -3.05 18.25
CA PRO A 263 -10.76 -4.30 18.78
C PRO A 263 -11.73 -5.48 18.76
N LYS A 264 -12.99 -5.27 19.18
CA LYS A 264 -14.01 -6.34 19.21
C LYS A 264 -14.28 -6.93 17.82
N PHE A 265 -14.45 -6.08 16.80
CA PHE A 265 -14.63 -6.54 15.43
C PHE A 265 -13.41 -7.35 14.95
N LEU A 266 -12.19 -6.91 15.27
CA LEU A 266 -10.99 -7.65 14.91
C LEU A 266 -10.89 -9.00 15.62
N GLU A 267 -11.26 -9.08 16.90
CA GLU A 267 -11.33 -10.35 17.63
C GLU A 267 -12.29 -11.33 16.96
N GLU A 268 -13.46 -10.87 16.51
CA GLU A 268 -14.42 -11.69 15.77
C GLU A 268 -13.85 -12.20 14.45
N VAL A 269 -13.13 -11.36 13.71
CA VAL A 269 -12.45 -11.75 12.46
C VAL A 269 -11.33 -12.75 12.71
N ILE A 270 -10.56 -12.60 13.79
CA ILE A 270 -9.48 -13.54 14.13
C ILE A 270 -10.04 -14.90 14.54
N LYS A 271 -11.09 -14.89 15.38
CA LYS A 271 -11.81 -16.10 15.83
C LYS A 271 -12.58 -16.79 14.70
N TYR A 272 -12.76 -16.13 13.56
CA TYR A 272 -13.51 -16.68 12.43
C TYR A 272 -12.85 -17.96 11.87
N ASP A 273 -13.56 -19.08 12.03
CA ASP A 273 -13.26 -20.34 11.37
C ASP A 273 -14.40 -20.71 10.40
N PRO A 274 -14.14 -20.73 9.08
CA PRO A 274 -15.13 -21.10 8.08
C PRO A 274 -15.72 -22.51 8.29
N LYS A 275 -14.96 -23.43 8.90
CA LYS A 275 -15.43 -24.81 9.15
C LYS A 275 -16.46 -24.90 10.28
N ASN A 276 -16.54 -23.87 11.12
CA ASN A 276 -17.43 -23.80 12.27
C ASN A 276 -18.43 -22.63 12.16
N ALA A 277 -18.61 -22.04 10.98
CA ALA A 277 -19.46 -20.86 10.78
C ALA A 277 -20.94 -21.04 11.22
N ASP A 278 -21.43 -22.28 11.25
CA ASP A 278 -22.79 -22.66 11.68
C ASP A 278 -22.91 -23.02 13.18
N LYS A 279 -21.79 -23.12 13.91
CA LYS A 279 -21.78 -23.40 15.35
C LYS A 279 -21.37 -22.13 16.08
N ALA A 280 -22.25 -21.61 16.92
CA ALA A 280 -21.95 -20.47 17.78
C ALA A 280 -20.69 -20.77 18.63
N ASN A 281 -19.58 -20.10 18.30
CA ASN A 281 -18.38 -19.83 19.11
C ASN A 281 -18.14 -20.79 20.31
N ASP A 282 -17.74 -22.03 20.05
CA ASP A 282 -17.32 -22.97 21.10
C ASP A 282 -15.80 -23.22 21.08
N ASP A 283 -15.03 -22.33 20.46
CA ASP A 283 -13.57 -22.38 20.49
C ASP A 283 -13.03 -21.42 21.57
N GLN A 284 -12.45 -21.99 22.63
CA GLN A 284 -11.97 -21.31 23.83
C GLN A 284 -10.66 -20.51 23.63
N SER A 285 -10.38 -20.04 22.41
CA SER A 285 -9.26 -19.12 22.21
C SER A 285 -9.66 -17.73 22.74
N GLU A 286 -9.16 -17.37 23.92
CA GLU A 286 -9.25 -16.00 24.43
C GLU A 286 -8.36 -15.07 23.61
N VAL A 287 -8.71 -14.79 22.35
CA VAL A 287 -8.18 -13.63 21.66
C VAL A 287 -8.84 -12.41 22.29
N LYS A 288 -8.07 -11.71 23.12
CA LYS A 288 -8.38 -10.40 23.67
C LYS A 288 -7.31 -9.44 23.19
N ILE A 289 -7.72 -8.35 22.58
CA ILE A 289 -6.80 -7.27 22.20
C ILE A 289 -6.70 -6.32 23.38
N SER A 290 -5.49 -6.11 23.88
CA SER A 290 -5.26 -5.22 25.01
C SER A 290 -5.53 -3.75 24.67
N ASP A 291 -5.84 -2.94 25.68
CA ASP A 291 -6.01 -1.49 25.51
C ASP A 291 -4.73 -0.81 25.00
N GLU A 292 -3.55 -1.35 25.35
CA GLU A 292 -2.26 -0.84 24.88
C GLU A 292 -2.04 -1.15 23.39
N GLU A 293 -2.35 -2.38 22.95
CA GLU A 293 -2.35 -2.75 21.53
C GLU A 293 -3.31 -1.85 20.74
N ALA A 294 -4.54 -1.64 21.24
CA ALA A 294 -5.55 -0.83 20.58
C ALA A 294 -5.17 0.65 20.46
N LYS A 295 -4.39 1.18 21.40
CA LYS A 295 -3.88 2.57 21.37
C LYS A 295 -2.72 2.78 20.40
N GLY A 296 -1.91 1.74 20.16
CA GLY A 296 -0.77 1.81 19.25
C GLY A 296 -1.22 1.79 17.79
N GLU A 297 -1.60 2.92 17.20
CA GLU A 297 -2.22 2.97 15.86
C GLU A 297 -1.47 2.17 14.78
N GLU A 298 -0.15 2.30 14.72
CA GLU A 298 0.69 1.61 13.72
C GLU A 298 0.72 0.10 13.96
N LYS A 299 1.00 -0.28 15.21
CA LYS A 299 1.11 -1.67 15.67
C LYS A 299 -0.23 -2.39 15.57
N PHE A 300 -1.33 -1.73 15.92
CA PHE A 300 -2.70 -2.23 15.74
C PHE A 300 -3.03 -2.42 14.25
N SER A 301 -2.71 -1.44 13.42
CA SER A 301 -2.94 -1.52 11.97
C SER A 301 -2.19 -2.69 11.34
N ALA A 302 -0.97 -2.99 11.77
CA ALA A 302 -0.22 -4.15 11.26
C ALA A 302 -0.94 -5.48 11.57
N LYS A 303 -1.53 -5.59 12.78
CA LYS A 303 -2.32 -6.76 13.20
C LYS A 303 -3.62 -6.86 12.39
N VAL A 304 -4.33 -5.75 12.20
CA VAL A 304 -5.52 -5.66 11.31
C VAL A 304 -5.16 -6.11 9.89
N ASP A 305 -4.12 -5.54 9.29
CA ASP A 305 -3.72 -5.83 7.91
C ASP A 305 -3.39 -7.32 7.72
N THR A 306 -2.71 -7.93 8.69
CA THR A 306 -2.34 -9.36 8.62
C THR A 306 -3.53 -10.28 8.85
N ALA A 307 -4.42 -9.96 9.80
CA ALA A 307 -5.64 -10.72 10.04
C ALA A 307 -6.58 -10.68 8.82
N LEU A 308 -6.84 -9.48 8.30
CA LEU A 308 -7.70 -9.29 7.13
C LEU A 308 -7.11 -9.96 5.89
N ARG A 309 -5.79 -9.89 5.67
CA ARG A 309 -5.17 -10.57 4.53
C ARG A 309 -5.49 -12.07 4.53
N ARG A 310 -5.46 -12.72 5.69
CA ARG A 310 -5.68 -14.17 5.86
C ARG A 310 -7.17 -14.55 5.87
N LYS A 311 -8.06 -13.71 6.41
CA LYS A 311 -9.45 -14.09 6.73
C LYS A 311 -10.54 -13.31 5.98
N SER A 312 -10.23 -12.15 5.39
CA SER A 312 -11.25 -11.21 4.87
C SER A 312 -12.14 -11.79 3.78
N GLU A 313 -11.60 -12.57 2.85
CA GLU A 313 -12.39 -13.08 1.72
C GLU A 313 -13.44 -14.11 2.16
N GLN A 314 -13.04 -15.03 3.03
CA GLN A 314 -13.97 -16.01 3.61
C GLN A 314 -15.00 -15.30 4.50
N TRP A 315 -14.54 -14.37 5.34
CA TRP A 315 -15.44 -13.58 6.19
C TRP A 315 -16.47 -12.82 5.34
N LEU A 316 -16.05 -12.13 4.28
CA LEU A 316 -16.96 -11.40 3.38
C LEU A 316 -17.97 -12.31 2.71
N LYS A 317 -17.54 -13.49 2.23
CA LYS A 317 -18.43 -14.45 1.57
C LYS A 317 -19.58 -14.88 2.47
N ASP A 318 -19.29 -15.04 3.77
CA ASP A 318 -20.20 -15.69 4.71
C ASP A 318 -20.98 -14.68 5.57
N LYS A 319 -20.40 -13.51 5.88
CA LYS A 319 -20.98 -12.50 6.78
C LYS A 319 -21.54 -11.25 6.08
N ARG A 320 -21.05 -10.86 4.90
CA ARG A 320 -21.50 -9.61 4.24
C ARG A 320 -23.00 -9.57 3.98
N LYS A 321 -23.62 -10.73 3.72
CA LYS A 321 -25.05 -10.86 3.41
C LYS A 321 -25.95 -10.81 4.64
N THR A 322 -25.41 -11.10 5.81
CA THR A 322 -26.16 -11.29 7.05
C THR A 322 -25.92 -10.17 8.05
N GLU A 323 -24.78 -9.49 7.96
CA GLU A 323 -24.46 -8.33 8.79
C GLU A 323 -25.25 -7.08 8.34
N PRO A 324 -26.18 -6.57 9.17
CA PRO A 324 -26.96 -5.39 8.81
C PRO A 324 -26.10 -4.13 8.83
N ILE A 325 -26.32 -3.24 7.85
CA ILE A 325 -25.67 -1.92 7.81
C ILE A 325 -26.41 -0.88 8.67
N ASN A 326 -27.73 -1.04 8.80
CA ASN A 326 -28.60 -0.15 9.58
C ASN A 326 -29.23 -0.93 10.76
N THR A 327 -29.49 -0.23 11.86
CA THR A 327 -30.24 -0.75 13.01
C THR A 327 -31.75 -0.53 12.83
N ASP A 328 -32.56 -1.14 13.71
CA ASP A 328 -34.03 -1.08 13.80
C ASP A 328 -34.66 0.16 13.14
N GLY A 329 -35.33 -0.06 12.01
CA GLY A 329 -36.11 0.96 11.30
C GLY A 329 -35.29 2.06 10.60
N ASN A 330 -34.04 1.80 10.21
CA ASN A 330 -33.15 2.73 9.46
C ASN A 330 -32.80 4.03 10.22
N LYS A 331 -32.80 4.02 11.56
CA LYS A 331 -32.54 5.23 12.37
C LYS A 331 -31.06 5.48 12.70
N SER A 332 -30.23 4.44 12.70
CA SER A 332 -28.77 4.54 12.92
C SER A 332 -28.03 3.44 12.15
N ILE A 333 -26.73 3.63 11.94
CA ILE A 333 -25.84 2.65 11.30
C ILE A 333 -25.21 1.73 12.34
N THR A 334 -24.94 0.48 11.98
CA THR A 334 -24.20 -0.47 12.83
C THR A 334 -22.70 -0.17 12.80
N GLU A 335 -21.91 -0.81 13.68
CA GLU A 335 -20.45 -0.72 13.61
C GLU A 335 -19.90 -1.15 12.24
N PHE A 336 -20.47 -2.20 11.66
CA PHE A 336 -20.15 -2.61 10.30
C PHE A 336 -20.54 -1.55 9.27
N GLY A 337 -21.71 -0.92 9.43
CA GLY A 337 -22.14 0.23 8.62
C GLY A 337 -21.20 1.43 8.71
N GLU A 338 -20.62 1.72 9.88
CA GLU A 338 -19.61 2.77 10.09
C GLU A 338 -18.33 2.48 9.28
N ILE A 339 -17.85 1.23 9.32
CA ILE A 339 -16.67 0.80 8.54
C ILE A 339 -16.93 0.98 7.04
N ILE A 340 -18.09 0.52 6.55
CA ILE A 340 -18.45 0.62 5.12
C ILE A 340 -18.64 2.08 4.69
N GLN A 341 -19.33 2.90 5.50
CA GLN A 341 -19.51 4.33 5.21
C GLN A 341 -18.17 5.05 5.14
N GLY A 342 -17.31 4.88 6.14
CA GLY A 342 -15.98 5.50 6.19
C GLY A 342 -15.11 5.11 5.00
N ALA A 343 -15.06 3.82 4.68
CA ALA A 343 -14.30 3.31 3.54
C ALA A 343 -14.85 3.79 2.19
N ALA A 344 -16.18 3.81 2.02
CA ALA A 344 -16.82 4.32 0.82
C ALA A 344 -16.51 5.80 0.60
N ILE A 345 -16.64 6.64 1.63
CA ILE A 345 -16.31 8.06 1.57
C ILE A 345 -14.82 8.26 1.24
N GLY A 346 -13.92 7.49 1.84
CA GLY A 346 -12.49 7.59 1.59
C GLY A 346 -12.11 7.28 0.13
N ILE A 347 -12.60 6.15 -0.41
CA ILE A 347 -12.34 5.76 -1.79
C ILE A 347 -13.04 6.70 -2.78
N ALA A 348 -14.28 7.10 -2.51
CA ALA A 348 -15.01 8.08 -3.32
C ALA A 348 -14.28 9.43 -3.38
N GLY A 349 -13.74 9.89 -2.25
CA GLY A 349 -12.94 11.10 -2.16
C GLY A 349 -11.63 11.00 -2.96
N LEU A 350 -10.98 9.84 -2.97
CA LEU A 350 -9.84 9.58 -3.85
C LEU A 350 -10.22 9.74 -5.33
N TYR A 351 -11.35 9.18 -5.77
CA TYR A 351 -11.83 9.33 -7.15
C TYR A 351 -12.22 10.77 -7.49
N TYR A 352 -12.82 11.50 -6.55
CA TYR A 352 -13.09 12.92 -6.72
C TYR A 352 -11.80 13.72 -6.92
N TYR A 353 -10.77 13.43 -6.13
CA TYR A 353 -9.46 14.06 -6.28
C TYR A 353 -8.79 13.73 -7.62
N LEU A 354 -8.91 12.49 -8.11
CA LEU A 354 -8.45 12.13 -9.47
C LEU A 354 -9.16 12.99 -10.53
N GLY A 355 -10.44 13.29 -10.34
CA GLY A 355 -11.19 14.19 -11.21
C GLY A 355 -10.58 15.59 -11.24
N ILE A 356 -10.22 16.13 -10.08
CA ILE A 356 -9.53 17.42 -9.97
C ILE A 356 -8.19 17.40 -10.71
N ILE A 357 -7.41 16.31 -10.58
CA ILE A 357 -6.15 16.14 -11.33
C ILE A 357 -6.42 16.17 -12.85
N LEU A 358 -7.42 15.44 -13.33
CA LEU A 358 -7.76 15.41 -14.76
C LEU A 358 -8.15 16.81 -15.27
N LYS A 359 -8.92 17.57 -14.49
CA LYS A 359 -9.25 18.96 -14.80
C LYS A 359 -8.00 19.85 -14.88
N GLY A 360 -7.11 19.75 -13.90
CA GLY A 360 -5.84 20.49 -13.89
C GLY A 360 -4.96 20.13 -15.09
N LEU A 361 -4.88 18.85 -15.47
CA LEU A 361 -4.13 18.42 -16.66
C LEU A 361 -4.72 18.93 -17.97
N PHE A 362 -6.05 19.07 -18.04
CA PHE A 362 -6.72 19.68 -19.19
C PHE A 362 -6.39 21.17 -19.30
N GLU A 363 -6.43 21.89 -18.18
CA GLU A 363 -6.07 23.31 -18.13
C GLU A 363 -4.58 23.56 -18.43
N GLU A 364 -3.69 22.64 -18.01
CA GLU A 364 -2.28 22.61 -18.39
C GLU A 364 -2.06 22.27 -19.88
N LYS A 365 -3.12 21.95 -20.63
CA LYS A 365 -3.07 21.46 -22.02
C LYS A 365 -2.23 20.17 -22.20
N LYS A 366 -2.05 19.40 -21.13
CA LYS A 366 -1.39 18.08 -21.17
C LYS A 366 -2.30 17.01 -21.75
N ILE A 367 -3.62 17.21 -21.70
CA ILE A 367 -4.62 16.37 -22.36
C ILE A 367 -5.49 17.22 -23.30
N ALA A 368 -5.87 16.65 -24.45
CA ALA A 368 -6.57 17.39 -25.50
C ALA A 368 -8.07 17.58 -25.23
N SER A 369 -8.68 16.66 -24.48
CA SER A 369 -10.09 16.71 -24.13
C SER A 369 -10.28 16.26 -22.69
N LEU A 370 -11.09 17.00 -21.93
CA LEU A 370 -11.48 16.61 -20.59
C LEU A 370 -12.46 15.44 -20.65
N LYS A 371 -12.01 14.27 -20.21
CA LYS A 371 -12.77 13.04 -20.10
C LYS A 371 -12.28 12.28 -18.86
N ILE A 372 -13.16 11.53 -18.21
CA ILE A 372 -12.70 10.59 -17.19
C ILE A 372 -11.89 9.45 -17.82
N THR A 373 -11.02 8.83 -17.01
CA THR A 373 -10.14 7.74 -17.44
C THR A 373 -10.59 6.42 -16.82
N PRO A 374 -10.46 5.28 -17.52
CA PRO A 374 -10.48 3.98 -16.87
C PRO A 374 -9.43 3.92 -15.78
N VAL A 375 -9.75 3.24 -14.69
CA VAL A 375 -8.88 3.15 -13.51
C VAL A 375 -8.42 1.72 -13.34
N LEU A 376 -7.11 1.49 -13.43
CA LEU A 376 -6.47 0.23 -13.08
C LEU A 376 -5.93 0.35 -11.66
N ILE A 377 -6.39 -0.48 -10.74
CA ILE A 377 -5.99 -0.41 -9.34
C ILE A 377 -5.36 -1.73 -8.89
N GLY A 378 -4.15 -1.62 -8.34
CA GLY A 378 -3.41 -2.73 -7.74
C GLY A 378 -3.13 -2.48 -6.26
N GLY A 379 -2.28 -3.33 -5.69
CA GLY A 379 -1.92 -3.28 -4.28
C GLY A 379 -2.96 -3.95 -3.39
N ASN A 380 -2.58 -4.30 -2.15
CA ASN A 380 -3.46 -5.03 -1.24
C ASN A 380 -4.70 -4.20 -0.83
N GLY A 381 -4.60 -2.87 -0.80
CA GLY A 381 -5.71 -1.98 -0.50
C GLY A 381 -6.80 -1.99 -1.58
N SER A 382 -6.50 -2.43 -2.80
CA SER A 382 -7.52 -2.59 -3.86
C SER A 382 -8.66 -3.54 -3.46
N ARG A 383 -8.37 -4.52 -2.59
CA ARG A 383 -9.35 -5.49 -2.06
C ARG A 383 -10.46 -4.82 -1.25
N LEU A 384 -10.27 -3.59 -0.79
CA LEU A 384 -11.30 -2.80 -0.09
C LEU A 384 -12.55 -2.61 -0.96
N LEU A 385 -12.42 -2.56 -2.29
CA LEU A 385 -13.59 -2.44 -3.16
C LEU A 385 -14.55 -3.63 -3.02
N HIS A 386 -14.06 -4.82 -2.66
CA HIS A 386 -14.93 -5.97 -2.41
C HIS A 386 -15.87 -5.75 -1.21
N TRP A 387 -15.44 -4.98 -0.21
CA TRP A 387 -16.25 -4.65 0.97
C TRP A 387 -17.40 -3.70 0.62
N LEU A 388 -17.18 -2.82 -0.34
CA LEU A 388 -18.14 -1.78 -0.74
C LEU A 388 -19.26 -2.31 -1.64
N ASP A 389 -19.14 -3.53 -2.13
CA ASP A 389 -20.17 -4.21 -2.90
C ASP A 389 -21.11 -5.01 -1.98
N SER A 390 -22.39 -5.07 -2.31
CA SER A 390 -23.39 -5.82 -1.53
C SER A 390 -23.16 -7.34 -1.59
N GLY A 391 -22.61 -7.84 -2.68
CA GLY A 391 -22.26 -9.24 -2.85
C GLY A 391 -20.92 -9.64 -2.22
N GLY A 392 -20.20 -8.69 -1.59
CA GLY A 392 -18.86 -8.92 -1.05
C GLY A 392 -17.79 -9.14 -2.13
N LYS A 393 -18.11 -8.82 -3.39
CA LYS A 393 -17.19 -8.97 -4.53
C LYS A 393 -17.42 -7.90 -5.58
N PHE A 394 -16.52 -6.92 -5.60
CA PHE A 394 -16.44 -5.93 -6.66
C PHE A 394 -16.31 -6.54 -8.06
N THR A 395 -17.07 -5.98 -9.00
CA THR A 395 -16.94 -6.17 -10.45
C THR A 395 -17.09 -4.83 -11.16
N GLN A 396 -16.74 -4.76 -12.45
CA GLN A 396 -16.92 -3.55 -13.26
C GLN A 396 -18.39 -3.09 -13.35
N ASN A 397 -19.34 -4.02 -13.16
CA ASN A 397 -20.78 -3.75 -13.23
C ASN A 397 -21.39 -3.41 -11.86
N SER A 398 -20.60 -3.44 -10.79
CA SER A 398 -21.05 -3.14 -9.44
C SER A 398 -21.53 -1.69 -9.32
N ASP A 399 -22.56 -1.42 -8.51
CA ASP A 399 -23.08 -0.06 -8.31
C ASP A 399 -22.04 0.88 -7.70
N ILE A 400 -21.11 0.33 -6.91
CA ILE A 400 -19.94 1.09 -6.44
C ILE A 400 -19.08 1.60 -7.60
N ASN A 401 -18.91 0.87 -8.71
CA ASN A 401 -18.16 1.38 -9.87
C ASN A 401 -18.85 2.62 -10.50
N LYS A 402 -20.20 2.64 -10.51
CA LYS A 402 -20.98 3.81 -10.97
C LYS A 402 -20.80 5.00 -10.03
N LEU A 403 -20.82 4.77 -8.71
CA LEU A 403 -20.54 5.80 -7.73
C LEU A 403 -19.13 6.40 -7.93
N LEU A 404 -18.12 5.55 -8.12
CA LEU A 404 -16.75 5.98 -8.38
C LEU A 404 -16.61 6.79 -9.68
N SER A 405 -17.27 6.37 -10.76
CA SER A 405 -17.33 7.13 -12.01
C SER A 405 -17.95 8.51 -11.81
N ARG A 406 -19.05 8.59 -11.05
CA ARG A 406 -19.70 9.88 -10.72
C ARG A 406 -18.80 10.80 -9.91
N MET A 407 -18.03 10.27 -8.96
CA MET A 407 -17.08 11.07 -8.19
C MET A 407 -15.96 11.62 -9.07
N LEU A 408 -15.44 10.78 -9.98
CA LEU A 408 -14.43 11.17 -10.95
C LEU A 408 -14.94 12.30 -11.87
N SER A 409 -16.16 12.18 -12.39
CA SER A 409 -16.81 13.22 -13.21
C SER A 409 -17.07 14.50 -12.41
N ALA A 410 -17.60 14.38 -11.19
CA ALA A 410 -17.89 15.52 -10.32
C ALA A 410 -16.61 16.31 -9.98
N GLY A 411 -15.53 15.63 -9.62
CA GLY A 411 -14.24 16.27 -9.34
C GLY A 411 -13.61 16.91 -10.59
N ALA A 412 -13.85 16.34 -11.77
CA ALA A 412 -13.42 16.91 -13.05
C ALA A 412 -14.29 18.10 -13.49
N GLY A 413 -15.46 18.31 -12.89
CA GLY A 413 -16.44 19.30 -13.33
C GLY A 413 -17.13 18.91 -14.64
N ILE A 414 -17.37 17.60 -14.84
CA ILE A 414 -18.09 17.05 -15.99
C ILE A 414 -19.54 16.79 -15.55
N ASP A 415 -20.49 17.52 -16.14
CA ASP A 415 -21.92 17.39 -15.82
C ASP A 415 -22.57 16.12 -16.40
N ASP A 416 -21.87 15.43 -17.30
CA ASP A 416 -22.36 14.20 -17.93
C ASP A 416 -22.28 13.01 -16.98
N ILE A 417 -23.38 12.78 -16.26
CA ILE A 417 -23.59 11.62 -15.39
C ILE A 417 -23.63 10.28 -16.16
N GLN A 418 -23.68 10.29 -17.50
CA GLN A 418 -23.62 9.08 -18.32
C GLN A 418 -22.20 8.68 -18.70
N GLN A 419 -21.20 9.53 -18.44
CA GLN A 419 -19.81 9.13 -18.62
C GLN A 419 -19.44 8.14 -17.51
N GLU A 420 -19.63 6.86 -17.79
CA GLU A 420 -19.16 5.77 -16.95
C GLU A 420 -17.80 5.28 -17.44
N THR A 421 -16.94 4.89 -16.50
CA THR A 421 -15.67 4.28 -16.82
C THR A 421 -15.45 3.04 -15.99
N GLU A 422 -14.56 2.18 -16.47
CA GLU A 422 -14.28 0.92 -15.82
C GLU A 422 -13.16 1.09 -14.81
N THR A 423 -13.47 0.73 -13.56
CA THR A 423 -12.44 0.39 -12.58
C THR A 423 -12.12 -1.09 -12.70
N ARG A 424 -10.85 -1.43 -12.92
CA ARG A 424 -10.36 -2.81 -12.99
C ARG A 424 -9.37 -3.06 -11.85
N LEU A 425 -9.69 -4.05 -11.02
CA LEU A 425 -8.78 -4.57 -10.01
C LEU A 425 -7.74 -5.47 -10.66
N SER A 426 -6.51 -5.45 -10.15
CA SER A 426 -5.54 -6.49 -10.48
C SER A 426 -6.07 -7.88 -10.11
N LYS A 427 -5.72 -8.86 -10.95
CA LYS A 427 -5.99 -10.29 -10.68
C LYS A 427 -5.11 -10.86 -9.58
N GLN A 428 -3.99 -10.21 -9.26
CA GLN A 428 -3.05 -10.63 -8.23
C GLN A 428 -2.68 -9.44 -7.33
N PRO A 429 -3.59 -9.01 -6.44
CA PRO A 429 -3.33 -7.91 -5.52
C PRO A 429 -2.00 -8.05 -4.78
N LYS A 430 -1.20 -6.98 -4.79
CA LYS A 430 0.15 -6.85 -4.21
C LYS A 430 1.29 -7.46 -5.05
N ALA A 431 1.01 -8.32 -6.02
CA ALA A 431 2.04 -8.91 -6.88
C ALA A 431 2.52 -7.99 -8.00
N GLU A 432 1.76 -6.94 -8.31
CA GLU A 432 1.85 -6.20 -9.56
C GLU A 432 3.20 -5.52 -9.72
N VAL A 433 3.65 -4.80 -8.69
CA VAL A 433 4.94 -4.08 -8.72
C VAL A 433 6.10 -5.06 -8.88
N ALA A 434 6.16 -6.10 -8.02
CA ALA A 434 7.25 -7.09 -8.08
C ALA A 434 7.28 -7.83 -9.42
N CYS A 435 6.12 -8.21 -9.96
CA CYS A 435 5.99 -8.85 -11.27
C CYS A 435 6.40 -7.90 -12.41
N GLY A 436 5.95 -6.64 -12.37
CA GLY A 436 6.29 -5.62 -13.37
C GLY A 436 7.76 -5.19 -13.38
N LEU A 437 8.47 -5.37 -12.26
CA LEU A 437 9.93 -5.17 -12.17
C LEU A 437 10.70 -6.22 -12.97
N VAL A 438 10.26 -7.49 -12.95
CA VAL A 438 10.93 -8.57 -13.69
C VAL A 438 10.52 -8.67 -15.15
N ALA A 439 9.33 -8.15 -15.51
CA ALA A 439 8.86 -8.09 -16.89
C ALA A 439 9.89 -7.44 -17.84
N ASP A 440 9.82 -7.79 -19.13
CA ASP A 440 10.81 -7.38 -20.12
C ASP A 440 10.84 -5.87 -20.35
N GLN A 441 11.89 -5.23 -19.86
CA GLN A 441 12.05 -3.78 -19.92
C GLN A 441 12.70 -3.29 -21.22
N GLN A 442 13.19 -4.17 -22.10
CA GLN A 442 13.81 -3.76 -23.37
C GLN A 442 12.76 -3.39 -24.42
N HIS A 443 11.60 -4.04 -24.38
CA HIS A 443 10.57 -3.92 -25.41
C HIS A 443 9.33 -3.13 -24.97
N THR A 444 9.29 -2.68 -23.70
CA THR A 444 8.18 -1.85 -23.22
C THR A 444 8.20 -0.48 -23.87
N GLN A 445 7.02 0.01 -24.25
CA GLN A 445 6.84 1.38 -24.77
C GLN A 445 6.60 2.39 -23.63
N LEU A 446 6.63 1.92 -22.38
CA LEU A 446 6.33 2.74 -21.22
C LEU A 446 7.46 3.70 -20.91
N THR A 447 7.12 4.98 -20.91
CA THR A 447 8.06 6.06 -20.63
C THR A 447 7.66 6.79 -19.35
N GLY A 448 8.64 6.93 -18.45
CA GLY A 448 8.48 7.68 -17.20
C GLY A 448 8.47 9.19 -17.42
N MET A 449 8.26 9.93 -16.33
CA MET A 449 8.31 11.39 -16.32
C MET A 449 9.72 11.92 -16.03
N ASN A 450 10.00 13.17 -16.40
CA ASN A 450 11.24 13.86 -15.99
C ASN A 450 11.24 14.12 -14.48
N ALA A 451 12.42 14.00 -13.85
CA ALA A 451 12.63 14.15 -12.40
C ALA A 451 12.07 15.47 -11.81
N GLU A 452 12.04 16.55 -12.60
CA GLU A 452 11.58 17.88 -12.16
C GLU A 452 10.06 18.02 -12.08
N ASP A 453 9.31 17.15 -12.75
CA ASP A 453 7.84 17.15 -12.75
C ASP A 453 7.25 16.03 -11.89
N GLU A 454 8.08 15.12 -11.40
CA GLU A 454 7.66 14.09 -10.45
C GLU A 454 7.17 14.74 -9.15
N ASN A 455 6.07 14.22 -8.60
CA ASN A 455 5.53 14.59 -7.29
C ASN A 455 5.02 16.03 -7.14
N LYS A 456 4.87 16.79 -8.23
CA LYS A 456 4.11 18.03 -8.18
C LYS A 456 2.62 17.71 -8.09
N VAL A 457 2.08 17.76 -6.88
CA VAL A 457 0.67 17.47 -6.61
C VAL A 457 -0.23 18.66 -6.95
N PHE A 458 -1.48 18.38 -7.33
CA PHE A 458 -2.53 19.38 -7.42
C PHE A 458 -3.06 19.73 -6.04
N ALA A 459 -3.46 20.98 -5.80
CA ALA A 459 -3.85 21.41 -4.46
C ALA A 459 -5.16 20.75 -4.00
N GLY A 460 -6.13 20.64 -4.90
CA GLY A 460 -7.47 20.15 -4.61
C GLY A 460 -8.34 21.12 -3.80
N GLU A 461 -7.76 22.09 -3.09
CA GLU A 461 -8.45 23.25 -2.51
C GLU A 461 -7.65 24.51 -2.82
N GLN A 462 -8.33 25.65 -2.83
CA GLN A 462 -7.64 26.93 -2.96
C GLN A 462 -6.82 27.20 -1.69
N CYS A 463 -5.52 27.46 -1.86
CA CYS A 463 -4.60 27.63 -0.75
C CYS A 463 -3.63 28.80 -0.97
N LYS A 464 -2.98 29.23 0.11
CA LYS A 464 -2.02 30.33 0.14
C LYS A 464 -0.74 29.85 0.81
N VAL A 465 0.39 30.10 0.17
CA VAL A 465 1.71 29.80 0.69
C VAL A 465 2.48 31.10 0.85
N THR A 466 2.94 31.38 2.07
CA THR A 466 3.72 32.58 2.39
C THR A 466 5.21 32.23 2.49
N GLY A 467 6.04 32.90 1.71
CA GLY A 467 7.49 32.72 1.71
C GLY A 467 8.24 33.63 2.69
N LYS A 468 9.58 33.50 2.76
CA LYS A 468 10.45 34.26 3.69
C LYS A 468 10.31 35.78 3.58
N ALA A 469 10.05 36.30 2.38
CA ALA A 469 9.89 37.73 2.13
C ALA A 469 8.44 38.24 2.30
N ASN A 470 7.57 37.47 2.97
CA ASN A 470 6.11 37.70 3.03
C ASN A 470 5.44 37.74 1.65
N GLU A 471 6.07 37.14 0.65
CA GLU A 471 5.46 36.86 -0.65
C GLU A 471 4.32 35.87 -0.47
N ILE A 472 3.12 36.21 -0.94
CA ILE A 472 1.94 35.35 -0.86
C ILE A 472 1.68 34.75 -2.23
N ILE A 473 1.81 33.43 -2.32
CA ILE A 473 1.48 32.66 -3.52
C ILE A 473 0.09 32.07 -3.31
N THR A 474 -0.89 32.48 -4.12
CA THR A 474 -2.22 31.86 -4.15
C THR A 474 -2.22 30.74 -5.19
N VAL A 475 -2.70 29.57 -4.80
CA VAL A 475 -2.77 28.37 -5.66
C VAL A 475 -4.23 27.96 -5.75
N GLU A 476 -4.74 27.87 -6.97
CA GLU A 476 -6.09 27.39 -7.23
C GLU A 476 -6.18 25.86 -7.07
N ALA A 477 -7.38 25.33 -6.83
CA ALA A 477 -7.56 23.90 -6.53
C ALA A 477 -7.05 22.95 -7.64
N ASN A 478 -7.21 23.36 -8.90
CA ASN A 478 -6.77 22.68 -10.11
C ASN A 478 -5.33 23.03 -10.53
N GLN A 479 -4.58 23.76 -9.70
CA GLN A 479 -3.17 24.08 -9.93
C GLN A 479 -2.25 23.21 -9.08
N ARG A 480 -1.03 23.02 -9.58
CA ARG A 480 0.02 22.33 -8.83
C ARG A 480 0.58 23.20 -7.74
N ILE A 481 0.84 22.61 -6.58
CA ILE A 481 1.51 23.29 -5.47
C ILE A 481 2.99 23.46 -5.80
N SER A 482 3.48 24.70 -5.69
CA SER A 482 4.90 25.03 -5.74
C SER A 482 5.27 25.86 -4.51
N PHE A 483 5.98 25.24 -3.56
CA PHE A 483 6.41 25.93 -2.34
C PHE A 483 7.54 26.92 -2.63
N PRO A 484 7.65 28.11 -2.03
CA PRO A 484 8.88 28.91 -2.09
C PRO A 484 10.08 28.15 -1.47
N LYS A 485 11.31 28.68 -1.61
CA LYS A 485 12.51 28.05 -1.00
C LYS A 485 12.36 27.85 0.51
N ILE A 486 11.72 28.80 1.18
CA ILE A 486 11.41 28.76 2.60
C ILE A 486 9.92 29.06 2.74
N VAL A 487 9.20 28.16 3.39
CA VAL A 487 7.77 28.28 3.69
C VAL A 487 7.64 28.80 5.12
N ASN A 488 7.07 30.00 5.27
CA ASN A 488 6.74 30.57 6.57
C ASN A 488 5.34 30.16 7.04
N LYS A 489 4.40 30.04 6.09
CA LYS A 489 3.00 29.75 6.39
C LYS A 489 2.34 29.04 5.22
N PHE A 490 1.48 28.07 5.50
CA PHE A 490 0.64 27.40 4.52
C PHE A 490 -0.80 27.39 5.03
N GLU A 491 -1.75 27.89 4.24
CA GLU A 491 -3.14 28.05 4.67
C GLU A 491 -4.13 27.67 3.57
N VAL A 492 -5.28 27.17 4.00
CA VAL A 492 -6.46 26.96 3.17
C VAL A 492 -7.55 27.88 3.68
N SER A 493 -8.17 28.63 2.78
CA SER A 493 -9.20 29.61 3.20
C SER A 493 -10.51 28.90 3.52
N GLU A 494 -10.93 28.00 2.63
CA GLU A 494 -12.16 27.21 2.74
C GLU A 494 -11.95 25.81 2.16
N LEU A 495 -12.78 24.85 2.59
CA LEU A 495 -12.75 23.46 2.10
C LEU A 495 -13.84 23.23 1.05
N THR A 496 -13.87 24.10 0.04
CA THR A 496 -14.96 24.18 -0.94
C THR A 496 -15.13 22.87 -1.71
N ASN A 497 -14.04 22.26 -2.18
CA ASN A 497 -14.13 21.02 -2.94
C ASN A 497 -14.48 19.82 -2.06
N LEU A 498 -14.04 19.79 -0.79
CA LEU A 498 -14.45 18.76 0.16
C LEU A 498 -15.96 18.84 0.45
N GLU A 499 -16.50 20.04 0.65
CA GLU A 499 -17.93 20.26 0.85
C GLU A 499 -18.75 19.88 -0.39
N ALA A 500 -18.27 20.24 -1.59
CA ALA A 500 -18.87 19.85 -2.86
C ALA A 500 -18.82 18.34 -3.08
N PHE A 501 -17.69 17.69 -2.79
CA PHE A 501 -17.52 16.24 -2.82
C PHE A 501 -18.55 15.53 -1.96
N LEU A 502 -18.71 15.92 -0.69
CA LEU A 502 -19.64 15.25 0.21
C LEU A 502 -21.11 15.40 -0.24
N THR A 503 -21.44 16.53 -0.85
CA THR A 503 -22.76 16.76 -1.46
C THR A 503 -22.94 15.86 -2.68
N ALA A 504 -21.95 15.78 -3.56
CA ALA A 504 -21.98 14.91 -4.73
C ALA A 504 -22.08 13.42 -4.35
N PHE A 505 -21.36 13.01 -3.30
CA PHE A 505 -21.39 11.65 -2.77
C PHE A 505 -22.79 11.25 -2.31
N ASP A 506 -23.39 12.04 -1.41
CA ASP A 506 -24.74 11.77 -0.90
C ASP A 506 -25.79 11.74 -2.01
N ASN A 507 -25.74 12.72 -2.92
CA ASN A 507 -26.64 12.76 -4.07
C ASN A 507 -26.49 11.51 -4.96
N SER A 508 -25.25 11.05 -5.16
CA SER A 508 -24.97 9.86 -5.97
C SER A 508 -25.45 8.58 -5.29
N VAL A 509 -25.23 8.44 -3.99
CA VAL A 509 -25.75 7.30 -3.20
C VAL A 509 -27.27 7.24 -3.27
N GLU A 510 -27.95 8.38 -3.17
CA GLU A 510 -29.40 8.45 -3.29
C GLU A 510 -29.91 8.09 -4.69
N GLN A 511 -29.35 8.69 -5.73
CA GLN A 511 -29.76 8.45 -7.12
C GLN A 511 -29.48 7.02 -7.59
N LEU A 512 -28.39 6.42 -7.13
CA LEU A 512 -28.05 5.02 -7.41
C LEU A 512 -28.79 4.02 -6.50
N LYS A 513 -29.62 4.51 -5.56
CA LYS A 513 -30.37 3.70 -4.59
C LYS A 513 -29.47 2.79 -3.74
N MET A 514 -28.29 3.28 -3.37
CA MET A 514 -27.27 2.52 -2.64
C MET A 514 -27.37 2.66 -1.12
N LYS A 515 -28.37 3.36 -0.57
CA LYS A 515 -28.47 3.66 0.87
C LYS A 515 -28.43 2.42 1.78
N GLU A 516 -28.88 1.27 1.28
CA GLU A 516 -28.85 -0.01 2.01
C GLU A 516 -27.49 -0.71 1.96
N ILE A 517 -26.60 -0.29 1.05
CA ILE A 517 -25.25 -0.85 0.85
C ILE A 517 -24.20 0.09 1.46
N ILE A 518 -24.39 1.39 1.27
CA ILE A 518 -23.50 2.48 1.69
C ILE A 518 -24.38 3.59 2.27
N PRO A 519 -24.33 3.82 3.60
CA PRO A 519 -25.10 4.89 4.22
C PRO A 519 -24.57 6.26 3.77
N PRO A 520 -25.44 7.20 3.35
CA PRO A 520 -25.03 8.58 3.11
C PRO A 520 -24.59 9.23 4.41
N LEU A 521 -23.73 10.24 4.34
CA LEU A 521 -23.30 10.96 5.54
C LEU A 521 -24.44 11.85 6.08
N GLY A 522 -25.23 12.43 5.18
CA GLY A 522 -26.36 13.28 5.53
C GLY A 522 -25.96 14.71 5.90
N GLU A 523 -26.84 15.66 5.59
CA GLU A 523 -26.58 17.09 5.75
C GLU A 523 -26.33 17.49 7.21
N TYR A 524 -27.09 16.93 8.15
CA TYR A 524 -26.93 17.22 9.58
C TYR A 524 -25.55 16.82 10.10
N GLN A 525 -25.09 15.60 9.77
CA GLN A 525 -23.79 15.12 10.21
C GLN A 525 -22.66 15.92 9.55
N ARG A 526 -22.78 16.26 8.25
CA ARG A 526 -21.85 17.17 7.57
C ARG A 526 -21.67 18.49 8.31
N LYS A 527 -22.77 19.19 8.62
CA LYS A 527 -22.73 20.47 9.34
C LYS A 527 -22.08 20.35 10.71
N LYS A 528 -22.27 19.20 11.39
CA LYS A 528 -21.68 18.94 12.71
C LYS A 528 -20.16 18.71 12.66
N ILE A 529 -19.66 17.99 11.66
CA ILE A 529 -18.24 17.60 11.59
C ILE A 529 -17.35 18.62 10.87
N LEU A 530 -17.90 19.39 9.94
CA LEU A 530 -17.13 20.32 9.10
C LEU A 530 -16.30 21.35 9.89
N PRO A 531 -16.79 21.97 10.98
CA PRO A 531 -15.95 22.86 11.80
C PRO A 531 -14.75 22.15 12.44
N LYS A 532 -14.92 20.89 12.87
CA LYS A 532 -13.81 20.08 13.41
C LYS A 532 -12.76 19.81 12.34
N ILE A 533 -13.19 19.48 11.12
CA ILE A 533 -12.30 19.23 9.98
C ILE A 533 -11.50 20.48 9.65
N LYS A 534 -12.15 21.64 9.51
CA LYS A 534 -11.46 22.92 9.24
C LYS A 534 -10.39 23.23 10.28
N ARG A 535 -10.68 23.01 11.56
CA ARG A 535 -9.71 23.18 12.65
C ARG A 535 -8.52 22.21 12.52
N LYS A 536 -8.77 20.93 12.28
CA LYS A 536 -7.69 19.91 12.13
C LYS A 536 -6.80 20.19 10.93
N VAL A 537 -7.38 20.56 9.79
CA VAL A 537 -6.61 20.95 8.59
C VAL A 537 -5.72 22.14 8.91
N LYS A 538 -6.25 23.18 9.57
CA LYS A 538 -5.45 24.34 9.95
C LYS A 538 -4.23 23.96 10.79
N ILE A 539 -4.43 23.13 11.82
CA ILE A 539 -3.33 22.65 12.69
C ILE A 539 -2.29 21.87 11.86
N ALA A 540 -2.74 20.93 11.03
CA ALA A 540 -1.83 20.12 10.22
C ALA A 540 -1.04 20.95 9.18
N LEU A 541 -1.58 22.07 8.71
CA LEU A 541 -0.87 22.99 7.82
C LEU A 541 0.14 23.89 8.55
N GLU A 542 -0.08 24.18 9.84
CA GLU A 542 0.88 24.93 10.68
C GLU A 542 2.21 24.16 10.85
N ASP A 543 2.17 22.83 10.80
CA ASP A 543 3.35 21.96 10.82
C ASP A 543 4.18 22.02 9.51
N ILE A 544 3.63 22.61 8.44
CA ILE A 544 4.31 22.74 7.14
C ILE A 544 5.03 24.08 7.06
N HIS A 545 6.22 24.15 7.64
CA HIS A 545 7.13 25.31 7.58
C HIS A 545 8.59 24.88 7.45
N GLY A 546 9.44 25.80 6.99
CA GLY A 546 10.88 25.58 6.84
C GLY A 546 11.36 25.49 5.40
N GLU A 547 12.54 24.90 5.19
CA GLU A 547 13.16 24.77 3.88
C GLU A 547 12.44 23.73 3.02
N ARG A 548 12.15 24.10 1.76
CA ARG A 548 11.41 23.28 0.79
C ARG A 548 11.93 21.84 0.69
N ASP A 549 13.25 21.65 0.70
CA ASP A 549 13.88 20.34 0.51
C ASP A 549 13.63 19.37 1.68
N TYR A 550 13.21 19.89 2.85
CA TYR A 550 12.87 19.13 4.05
C TYR A 550 11.36 19.01 4.29
N ILE A 551 10.55 19.79 3.55
CA ILE A 551 9.10 19.63 3.55
C ILE A 551 8.80 18.39 2.70
N SER A 552 8.36 17.29 3.35
CA SER A 552 7.86 16.12 2.62
C SER A 552 6.82 16.58 1.61
N THR A 553 6.99 16.24 0.33
CA THR A 553 6.14 16.65 -0.81
C THR A 553 4.73 16.98 -0.33
N GLY A 554 4.41 18.27 -0.24
CA GLY A 554 3.27 18.76 0.55
C GLY A 554 2.01 17.98 0.21
N GLU A 555 1.33 17.48 1.23
CA GLU A 555 0.08 16.76 1.04
C GLU A 555 -0.96 17.70 0.43
N PRO A 556 -1.71 17.29 -0.61
CA PRO A 556 -2.74 18.13 -1.19
C PRO A 556 -3.74 18.59 -0.13
N PRO A 557 -4.04 19.90 -0.01
CA PRO A 557 -5.11 20.41 0.84
C PRO A 557 -6.41 19.61 0.84
N PHE A 558 -6.90 19.17 -0.33
CA PHE A 558 -8.10 18.34 -0.40
C PHE A 558 -7.90 16.97 0.28
N ILE A 559 -6.77 16.31 0.02
CA ILE A 559 -6.44 15.02 0.63
C ILE A 559 -6.26 15.18 2.13
N LEU A 560 -5.64 16.26 2.60
CA LEU A 560 -5.53 16.57 4.03
C LEU A 560 -6.93 16.75 4.66
N GLY A 561 -7.82 17.50 4.00
CA GLY A 561 -9.22 17.65 4.41
C GLY A 561 -9.97 16.31 4.47
N LEU A 562 -9.79 15.46 3.46
CA LEU A 562 -10.36 14.11 3.42
C LEU A 562 -9.82 13.23 4.54
N LYS A 563 -8.52 13.27 4.85
CA LYS A 563 -7.95 12.53 5.98
C LYS A 563 -8.52 13.00 7.31
N CYS A 564 -8.61 14.31 7.53
CA CYS A 564 -9.22 14.87 8.74
C CYS A 564 -10.69 14.46 8.87
N LEU A 565 -11.44 14.42 7.77
CA LEU A 565 -12.80 13.87 7.72
C LEU A 565 -12.82 12.40 8.16
N LEU A 566 -12.00 11.54 7.56
CA LEU A 566 -11.96 10.10 7.88
C LEU A 566 -11.58 9.87 9.35
N CYS A 567 -10.64 10.64 9.90
CA CYS A 567 -10.30 10.58 11.32
C CYS A 567 -11.49 10.98 12.22
N CYS A 568 -12.23 12.03 11.83
CA CYS A 568 -13.43 12.44 12.59
C CYS A 568 -14.52 11.35 12.54
N LEU A 569 -14.68 10.65 11.42
CA LEU A 569 -15.61 9.52 11.27
C LEU A 569 -15.17 8.31 12.10
N ALA A 570 -13.86 8.07 12.22
CA ALA A 570 -13.30 7.03 13.07
C ALA A 570 -13.36 7.35 14.57
N GLY A 571 -13.90 8.52 14.96
CA GLY A 571 -13.95 8.96 16.36
C GLY A 571 -12.59 9.35 16.94
N LYS A 572 -11.60 9.64 16.09
CA LYS A 572 -10.27 10.10 16.50
C LYS A 572 -10.24 11.62 16.53
N ASP A 573 -10.06 12.21 17.72
CA ASP A 573 -9.97 13.66 17.93
C ASP A 573 -8.54 14.20 17.77
#